data_AF-A0AA37M0W8-F1
#
_entry.id   AF-A0AA37M0W8-F1
#
_cell.length_a   1.000
_cell.length_b   1.000
_cell.length_c   1.000
_cell.angle_alpha   90.00
_cell.angle_beta   90.00
_cell.angle_gamma   90.00
#
_symmetry.space_group_name_H-M   'P 1'
#
loop_
_entity.id
_entity.type
_entity.pdbx_description
1 polymer ?
#
loop_
_entity_poly.entity_id
_entity_poly.type
_entity_poly.pdbx_seq_one_letter_code
_entity_poly.pdbx_strand_id
1 'polypeptide(L)'
;MPIRIGGTTQDRAIYDPYFDGYVSYQVDDPLDAPMELIFGPKFFDLIRFNRAQNNRSNTFAAVLELKNRALEFIYSIELGNEPDCKFIHCSTQHKGPQKILTQTEVYLDFWHYPIATVPWNETQEGDDASDWAEGFAKVWEDSSPILAAGGYAIPFPYRESWPNLPYLISEAYNESVKAVTRLYNGHLYAFSDPTVGGLPMEMQHTRTVDDLKLLPVAAALADGKPYILDFEMDAMFGGAIQIVDKTLRALSMGIQRLYYHQGTINQGSSVLSLALCR
;
A
#
# COMPACT_ATOMS: atom_id res chain seq x y z
N MET A 1 16.52 -10.91 2.44
CA MET A 1 15.54 -10.43 3.45
C MET A 1 14.55 -9.54 2.70
N PRO A 2 13.23 -9.81 2.76
CA PRO A 2 12.24 -9.07 1.98
C PRO A 2 12.11 -7.61 2.43
N ILE A 3 12.00 -6.70 1.46
CA ILE A 3 11.80 -5.24 1.61
C ILE A 3 10.61 -4.83 0.71
N ARG A 4 9.78 -3.83 1.02
CA ARG A 4 8.55 -3.55 0.22
C ARG A 4 8.73 -2.31 -0.68
N ILE A 5 8.63 -2.46 -2.00
CA ILE A 5 8.52 -1.33 -2.96
C ILE A 5 7.07 -0.99 -3.19
N GLY A 6 6.67 0.24 -2.91
CA GLY A 6 5.31 0.72 -3.10
C GLY A 6 5.18 2.18 -2.69
N GLY A 7 4.08 2.53 -2.02
CA GLY A 7 3.72 3.91 -1.70
C GLY A 7 3.13 4.63 -2.91
N THR A 8 2.74 5.89 -2.73
CA THR A 8 1.98 6.66 -3.73
C THR A 8 2.69 6.83 -5.09
N THR A 9 4.01 6.64 -5.15
CA THR A 9 4.79 6.66 -6.40
C THR A 9 4.55 5.42 -7.29
N GLN A 10 4.12 4.28 -6.71
CA GLN A 10 3.74 3.07 -7.45
C GLN A 10 2.61 3.34 -8.45
N ASP A 11 1.64 4.16 -8.05
CA ASP A 11 0.46 4.53 -8.86
C ASP A 11 0.74 5.58 -9.94
N ARG A 12 1.99 6.07 -9.99
CA ARG A 12 2.49 7.05 -10.97
C ARG A 12 3.59 6.48 -11.88
N ALA A 13 3.94 5.21 -11.67
CA ALA A 13 5.00 4.51 -12.36
C ALA A 13 4.53 3.94 -13.71
N ILE A 14 5.28 4.21 -14.77
CA ILE A 14 5.04 3.72 -16.14
C ILE A 14 6.19 2.82 -16.55
N TYR A 15 5.89 1.62 -17.02
CA TYR A 15 6.91 0.72 -17.59
C TYR A 15 7.19 1.08 -19.06
N ASP A 16 8.46 1.27 -19.41
CA ASP A 16 8.93 1.38 -20.79
C ASP A 16 9.93 0.25 -21.10
N PRO A 17 9.58 -0.73 -21.97
CA PRO A 17 10.47 -1.83 -22.32
C PRO A 17 11.72 -1.39 -23.11
N TYR A 18 11.76 -0.15 -23.62
CA TYR A 18 12.90 0.41 -24.36
C TYR A 18 13.78 1.35 -23.51
N PHE A 19 13.39 1.65 -22.27
CA PHE A 19 14.17 2.51 -21.39
C PHE A 19 15.39 1.78 -20.82
N ASP A 20 16.59 2.27 -21.16
CA ASP A 20 17.88 1.67 -20.74
C ASP A 20 18.35 2.14 -19.34
N GLY A 21 17.53 2.87 -18.59
CA GLY A 21 17.82 3.26 -17.20
C GLY A 21 17.14 2.36 -16.16
N TYR A 22 17.43 2.61 -14.89
CA TYR A 22 16.68 2.03 -13.76
C TYR A 22 15.35 2.78 -13.57
N VAL A 23 15.41 4.08 -13.25
CA VAL A 23 14.25 4.97 -13.15
C VAL A 23 14.61 6.34 -13.74
N SER A 24 13.64 7.01 -14.36
CA SER A 24 13.68 8.43 -14.71
C SER A 24 12.48 9.13 -14.09
N TYR A 25 12.72 10.25 -13.41
CA TYR A 25 11.68 11.14 -12.86
C TYR A 25 12.23 12.57 -12.77
N GLN A 26 11.32 13.54 -12.62
CA GLN A 26 11.65 14.93 -12.33
C GLN A 26 10.77 15.43 -11.19
N VAL A 27 11.35 16.27 -10.34
CA VAL A 27 10.70 16.97 -9.22
C VAL A 27 11.25 18.39 -9.17
N ASP A 28 10.44 19.35 -8.74
CA ASP A 28 10.85 20.75 -8.60
C ASP A 28 11.55 20.99 -7.24
N ASP A 29 11.06 20.35 -6.16
CA ASP A 29 11.75 20.25 -4.88
C ASP A 29 12.21 18.79 -4.62
N PRO A 30 13.42 18.51 -4.08
CA PRO A 30 13.81 17.17 -3.62
C PRO A 30 12.94 16.58 -2.50
N LEU A 31 12.02 17.36 -1.93
CA LEU A 31 10.98 16.95 -0.98
C LEU A 31 9.62 16.68 -1.67
N ASP A 32 9.50 16.79 -2.99
CA ASP A 32 8.30 16.37 -3.70
C ASP A 32 8.38 14.89 -4.09
N ALA A 33 7.26 14.17 -3.97
CA ALA A 33 7.12 12.85 -4.57
C ALA A 33 6.83 13.01 -6.08
N PRO A 34 7.57 12.38 -7.00
CA PRO A 34 7.44 12.58 -8.44
C PRO A 34 6.02 12.31 -8.93
N MET A 35 5.46 13.22 -9.72
CA MET A 35 4.10 13.11 -10.26
C MET A 35 3.97 12.07 -11.38
N GLU A 36 5.08 11.76 -12.04
CA GLU A 36 5.23 10.71 -13.04
C GLU A 36 6.66 10.15 -12.93
N LEU A 37 6.83 8.83 -13.13
CA LEU A 37 8.15 8.22 -13.27
C LEU A 37 8.12 7.09 -14.30
N ILE A 38 9.20 6.97 -15.06
CA ILE A 38 9.40 5.90 -16.05
C ILE A 38 10.43 4.92 -15.51
N PHE A 39 10.16 3.62 -15.65
CA PHE A 39 11.11 2.56 -15.31
C PHE A 39 11.22 1.53 -16.44
N GLY A 40 12.38 0.91 -16.56
CA GLY A 40 12.71 0.01 -17.66
C GLY A 40 13.13 -1.39 -17.19
N PRO A 41 13.54 -2.29 -18.11
CA PRO A 41 13.82 -3.68 -17.76
C PRO A 41 14.95 -3.88 -16.74
N LYS A 42 15.90 -2.92 -16.65
CA LYS A 42 16.95 -2.92 -15.60
C LYS A 42 16.38 -2.70 -14.20
N PHE A 43 15.23 -2.05 -14.07
CA PHE A 43 14.59 -1.86 -12.78
C PHE A 43 14.22 -3.21 -12.14
N PHE A 44 13.83 -4.22 -12.93
CA PHE A 44 13.38 -5.54 -12.46
C PHE A 44 14.42 -6.38 -11.71
N ASP A 45 15.63 -5.86 -11.52
CA ASP A 45 16.48 -6.28 -10.43
C ASP A 45 15.78 -6.10 -9.03
N LEU A 46 14.55 -5.52 -8.91
CA LEU A 46 13.93 -5.06 -7.63
C LEU A 46 12.35 -5.07 -7.35
N ILE A 47 11.37 -5.35 -8.26
CA ILE A 47 10.14 -4.46 -8.42
C ILE A 47 8.69 -4.96 -8.07
N ARG A 48 7.70 -4.01 -8.09
CA ARG A 48 6.20 -4.11 -8.00
C ARG A 48 5.46 -3.21 -9.04
N PHE A 49 4.10 -3.18 -9.10
CA PHE A 49 3.35 -2.61 -10.26
C PHE A 49 2.14 -1.68 -9.99
N ASN A 50 1.82 -0.81 -10.96
CA ASN A 50 0.78 0.23 -10.94
C ASN A 50 -0.65 -0.30 -11.23
N ARG A 51 -1.67 0.12 -10.46
CA ARG A 51 -3.12 -0.06 -10.78
C ARG A 51 -3.82 1.26 -11.11
N ALA A 52 -3.48 2.38 -10.46
CA ALA A 52 -4.32 3.58 -10.51
C ALA A 52 -4.44 4.28 -11.87
N GLN A 53 -3.45 4.16 -12.76
CA GLN A 53 -3.53 4.71 -14.13
C GLN A 53 -4.47 3.93 -15.07
N ASN A 54 -5.06 2.81 -14.62
CA ASN A 54 -5.93 1.95 -15.43
C ASN A 54 -5.29 1.36 -16.71
N ASN A 55 -3.96 1.20 -16.72
CA ASN A 55 -3.22 0.70 -17.89
C ASN A 55 -2.84 -0.79 -17.74
N ARG A 56 -3.86 -1.67 -17.72
CA ARG A 56 -3.69 -3.13 -17.52
C ARG A 56 -2.64 -3.76 -18.44
N SER A 57 -2.59 -3.35 -19.71
CA SER A 57 -1.60 -3.86 -20.67
C SER A 57 -0.16 -3.52 -20.28
N ASN A 58 0.09 -2.31 -19.77
CA ASN A 58 1.42 -1.92 -19.29
C ASN A 58 1.79 -2.67 -17.99
N THR A 59 0.87 -2.72 -17.02
CA THR A 59 1.05 -3.44 -15.75
C THR A 59 1.36 -4.92 -15.98
N PHE A 60 0.60 -5.59 -16.86
CA PHE A 60 0.79 -7.01 -17.13
C PHE A 60 2.05 -7.31 -17.97
N ALA A 61 2.45 -6.41 -18.88
CA ALA A 61 3.74 -6.52 -19.55
C ALA A 61 4.91 -6.43 -18.55
N ALA A 62 4.83 -5.52 -17.58
CA ALA A 62 5.82 -5.40 -16.51
C ALA A 62 5.85 -6.66 -15.61
N VAL A 63 4.69 -7.23 -15.26
CA VAL A 63 4.56 -8.50 -14.51
C VAL A 63 5.28 -9.65 -15.21
N LEU A 64 5.09 -9.79 -16.52
CA LEU A 64 5.72 -10.85 -17.31
C LEU A 64 7.24 -10.66 -17.40
N GLU A 65 7.74 -9.43 -17.57
CA GLU A 65 9.18 -9.19 -17.61
C GLU A 65 9.85 -9.49 -16.26
N LEU A 66 9.21 -9.12 -15.14
CA LEU A 66 9.64 -9.51 -13.79
C LEU A 66 9.64 -11.05 -13.61
N LYS A 67 8.62 -11.75 -14.11
CA LYS A 67 8.57 -13.23 -14.10
C LYS A 67 9.79 -13.83 -14.82
N ASN A 68 10.15 -13.26 -15.96
CA ASN A 68 11.28 -13.72 -16.78
C ASN A 68 12.65 -13.45 -16.15
N ARG A 69 12.80 -12.38 -15.35
CA ARG A 69 14.09 -11.91 -14.82
C ARG A 69 14.38 -12.31 -13.37
N ALA A 70 13.38 -12.22 -12.50
CA ALA A 70 13.62 -12.11 -11.05
C ALA A 70 12.74 -13.01 -10.19
N LEU A 71 11.90 -13.88 -10.78
CA LEU A 71 10.89 -14.68 -10.07
C LEU A 71 11.40 -15.40 -8.81
N GLU A 72 12.62 -15.93 -8.81
CA GLU A 72 13.18 -16.63 -7.64
C GLU A 72 13.34 -15.73 -6.41
N PHE A 73 13.56 -14.42 -6.63
CA PHE A 73 13.69 -13.42 -5.58
C PHE A 73 12.33 -12.90 -5.09
N ILE A 74 11.27 -12.99 -5.90
CA ILE A 74 9.97 -12.40 -5.60
C ILE A 74 9.21 -13.27 -4.60
N TYR A 75 8.82 -12.66 -3.47
CA TYR A 75 7.93 -13.31 -2.50
C TYR A 75 6.45 -12.98 -2.72
N SER A 76 6.10 -11.76 -3.13
CA SER A 76 4.73 -11.43 -3.57
C SER A 76 4.64 -10.16 -4.43
N ILE A 77 3.59 -10.08 -5.23
CA ILE A 77 3.25 -8.98 -6.15
C ILE A 77 1.98 -8.27 -5.65
N GLU A 78 1.93 -6.95 -5.64
CA GLU A 78 0.79 -6.13 -5.20
C GLU A 78 0.31 -5.25 -6.36
N LEU A 79 -1.00 -5.05 -6.50
CA LEU A 79 -1.63 -4.35 -7.63
C LEU A 79 -2.25 -3.03 -7.16
N GLY A 80 -1.46 -1.95 -7.24
CA GLY A 80 -1.79 -0.64 -6.69
C GLY A 80 -1.52 -0.51 -5.20
N ASN A 81 -1.43 0.73 -4.72
CA ASN A 81 -1.19 1.09 -3.34
C ASN A 81 -2.41 1.86 -2.81
N GLU A 82 -2.88 1.56 -1.60
CA GLU A 82 -3.92 2.35 -0.89
C GLU A 82 -5.09 2.76 -1.78
N PRO A 83 -5.80 1.80 -2.40
CA PRO A 83 -6.95 2.10 -3.26
C PRO A 83 -8.09 2.79 -2.50
N ASP A 84 -8.06 2.71 -1.17
CA ASP A 84 -8.90 3.44 -0.23
C ASP A 84 -8.53 4.94 -0.08
N CYS A 85 -7.41 5.36 -0.66
CA CYS A 85 -6.95 6.76 -0.71
C CYS A 85 -7.15 7.43 -2.06
N LYS A 86 -7.74 6.74 -3.05
CA LYS A 86 -7.98 7.30 -4.40
C LYS A 86 -9.05 8.41 -4.42
N PHE A 87 -9.88 8.50 -3.38
CA PHE A 87 -10.95 9.51 -3.21
C PHE A 87 -10.96 10.19 -1.83
N ILE A 88 -9.94 9.93 -1.02
CA ILE A 88 -9.80 10.47 0.33
C ILE A 88 -8.37 10.96 0.46
N HIS A 89 -8.18 12.20 0.91
CA HIS A 89 -6.84 12.75 1.11
C HIS A 89 -6.15 12.05 2.30
N CYS A 90 -5.39 11.00 2.02
CA CYS A 90 -4.58 10.27 2.99
C CYS A 90 -3.18 10.86 3.22
N SER A 91 -2.89 12.06 2.70
CA SER A 91 -1.58 12.67 2.91
C SER A 91 -1.48 13.21 4.35
N THR A 92 -0.41 12.80 5.02
CA THR A 92 0.05 13.32 6.32
C THR A 92 0.60 14.76 6.23
N GLN A 93 0.60 15.39 5.04
CA GLN A 93 1.33 16.64 4.77
C GLN A 93 0.54 17.94 5.05
N HIS A 94 -0.51 17.92 5.88
CA HIS A 94 -1.16 19.17 6.32
C HIS A 94 -0.33 19.94 7.37
N LYS A 95 0.77 20.56 6.92
CA LYS A 95 1.47 21.64 7.64
C LYS A 95 0.69 22.96 7.55
N GLY A 96 -0.53 22.96 8.07
CA GLY A 96 -1.41 24.12 8.13
C GLY A 96 -2.46 23.95 9.22
N PRO A 97 -3.07 25.05 9.72
CA PRO A 97 -4.13 24.95 10.72
C PRO A 97 -5.28 24.12 10.15
N GLN A 98 -5.68 23.06 10.86
CA GLN A 98 -6.80 22.20 10.48
C GLN A 98 -8.06 23.05 10.27
N LYS A 99 -8.38 23.34 9.00
CA LYS A 99 -9.68 23.86 8.65
C LYS A 99 -10.63 22.68 8.83
N ILE A 100 -11.65 22.82 9.69
CA ILE A 100 -12.72 21.83 9.82
C ILE A 100 -13.51 21.88 8.50
N LEU A 101 -13.07 21.11 7.52
CA LEU A 101 -13.75 20.91 6.25
C LEU A 101 -15.02 20.10 6.55
N THR A 102 -16.15 20.59 6.05
CA THR A 102 -17.42 19.87 6.19
C THR A 102 -17.37 18.55 5.42
N GLN A 103 -18.24 17.61 5.77
CA GLN A 103 -18.27 16.26 5.17
C GLN A 103 -18.46 16.27 3.63
N THR A 104 -18.84 17.40 3.05
CA THR A 104 -18.98 17.62 1.60
C THR A 104 -17.76 18.30 0.95
N GLU A 105 -16.91 18.99 1.72
CA GLU A 105 -15.71 19.68 1.24
C GLU A 105 -14.47 18.76 1.18
N VAL A 106 -14.45 17.67 1.96
CA VAL A 106 -13.36 16.66 1.97
C VAL A 106 -13.33 15.81 0.68
N TYR A 107 -14.26 16.01 -0.26
CA TYR A 107 -14.49 15.14 -1.42
C TYR A 107 -13.80 15.56 -2.73
N LEU A 108 -13.15 16.72 -2.80
CA LEU A 108 -13.01 17.42 -4.09
C LEU A 108 -11.63 17.98 -4.47
N ASP A 109 -10.53 17.47 -3.91
CA ASP A 109 -9.23 17.68 -4.56
C ASP A 109 -8.19 16.60 -4.22
N PHE A 110 -7.40 16.21 -5.23
CA PHE A 110 -6.37 15.13 -5.23
C PHE A 110 -6.92 13.72 -4.92
N TRP A 111 -6.97 12.75 -5.84
CA TRP A 111 -6.20 12.53 -7.07
C TRP A 111 -7.11 12.04 -8.20
N HIS A 112 -7.06 12.64 -9.40
CA HIS A 112 -7.91 12.25 -10.53
C HIS A 112 -7.43 10.95 -11.23
N TYR A 113 -7.32 9.85 -10.48
CA TYR A 113 -6.93 8.55 -11.03
C TYR A 113 -8.05 7.97 -11.90
N PRO A 114 -7.81 7.62 -13.18
CA PRO A 114 -8.84 7.12 -14.10
C PRO A 114 -9.55 5.85 -13.64
N ILE A 115 -8.96 5.09 -12.71
CA ILE A 115 -9.56 3.85 -12.20
C ILE A 115 -10.78 4.10 -11.29
N ALA A 116 -10.86 5.27 -10.66
CA ALA A 116 -11.82 5.54 -9.60
C ALA A 116 -12.78 6.65 -10.07
N THR A 117 -14.07 6.34 -10.15
CA THR A 117 -15.16 7.29 -10.49
C THR A 117 -16.10 7.47 -9.29
N VAL A 118 -16.80 8.61 -9.19
CA VAL A 118 -17.71 8.89 -8.06
C VAL A 118 -19.09 8.26 -8.30
N PRO A 119 -19.73 7.64 -7.28
CA PRO A 119 -19.18 7.30 -5.97
C PRO A 119 -18.15 6.18 -6.08
N TRP A 120 -17.27 6.05 -5.08
CA TRP A 120 -16.34 4.93 -4.91
C TRP A 120 -16.54 4.37 -3.51
N ASN A 121 -16.94 3.10 -3.44
CA ASN A 121 -17.37 2.40 -2.23
C ASN A 121 -16.74 1.00 -2.14
N GLU A 122 -17.08 0.25 -1.08
CA GLU A 122 -16.54 -1.10 -0.83
C GLU A 122 -16.80 -2.08 -1.99
N THR A 123 -17.99 -2.06 -2.58
CA THR A 123 -18.36 -2.90 -3.72
C THR A 123 -17.56 -2.55 -4.96
N GLN A 124 -17.45 -1.26 -5.30
CA GLN A 124 -16.75 -0.83 -6.50
C GLN A 124 -15.23 -1.04 -6.42
N GLU A 125 -14.63 -0.86 -5.24
CA GLU A 125 -13.22 -1.22 -5.04
C GLU A 125 -13.03 -2.74 -5.06
N GLY A 126 -13.94 -3.50 -4.47
CA GLY A 126 -13.91 -4.97 -4.49
C GLY A 126 -14.03 -5.56 -5.89
N ASP A 127 -14.98 -5.05 -6.69
CA ASP A 127 -15.17 -5.44 -8.10
C ASP A 127 -13.92 -5.13 -8.93
N ASP A 128 -13.34 -3.92 -8.78
CA ASP A 128 -12.09 -3.54 -9.45
C ASP A 128 -10.92 -4.44 -9.02
N ALA A 129 -10.72 -4.61 -7.71
CA ALA A 129 -9.66 -5.46 -7.17
C ALA A 129 -9.79 -6.92 -7.65
N SER A 130 -11.02 -7.43 -7.80
CA SER A 130 -11.30 -8.77 -8.29
C SER A 130 -11.00 -8.89 -9.80
N ASP A 131 -11.47 -7.96 -10.64
CA ASP A 131 -11.14 -7.95 -12.08
C ASP A 131 -9.63 -7.82 -12.32
N TRP A 132 -8.93 -6.94 -11.60
CA TRP A 132 -7.47 -6.84 -11.69
C TRP A 132 -6.76 -8.13 -11.30
N ALA A 133 -7.19 -8.79 -10.21
CA ALA A 133 -6.61 -10.05 -9.77
C ALA A 133 -6.93 -11.22 -10.73
N GLU A 134 -8.13 -11.26 -11.31
CA GLU A 134 -8.46 -12.23 -12.36
C GLU A 134 -7.64 -12.01 -13.64
N GLY A 135 -7.48 -10.76 -14.07
CA GLY A 135 -6.65 -10.41 -15.23
C GLY A 135 -5.20 -10.79 -15.01
N PHE A 136 -4.67 -10.53 -13.80
CA PHE A 136 -3.36 -11.00 -13.38
C PHE A 136 -3.27 -12.52 -13.43
N ALA A 137 -4.23 -13.26 -12.84
CA ALA A 137 -4.22 -14.72 -12.83
C ALA A 137 -4.21 -15.32 -14.25
N LYS A 138 -5.01 -14.74 -15.16
CA LYS A 138 -5.08 -15.15 -16.58
C LYS A 138 -3.75 -14.95 -17.32
N VAL A 139 -2.99 -13.90 -17.00
CA VAL A 139 -1.67 -13.63 -17.62
C VAL A 139 -0.52 -14.33 -16.89
N TRP A 140 -0.67 -14.59 -15.59
CA TRP A 140 0.36 -15.24 -14.78
C TRP A 140 0.55 -16.71 -15.15
N GLU A 141 -0.51 -17.41 -15.53
CA GLU A 141 -0.52 -18.81 -16.02
C GLU A 141 0.15 -19.85 -15.10
N ASP A 142 0.41 -19.49 -13.83
CA ASP A 142 1.01 -20.34 -12.81
C ASP A 142 0.08 -20.38 -11.59
N SER A 143 -0.24 -21.57 -11.10
CA SER A 143 -1.14 -21.77 -9.94
C SER A 143 -0.46 -21.47 -8.60
N SER A 144 0.83 -21.15 -8.59
CA SER A 144 1.59 -20.81 -7.40
C SER A 144 1.15 -19.46 -6.81
N PRO A 145 0.71 -19.41 -5.54
CA PRO A 145 0.23 -18.17 -4.94
C PRO A 145 1.36 -17.14 -4.79
N ILE A 146 1.19 -15.99 -5.45
CA ILE A 146 2.13 -14.87 -5.47
C ILE A 146 1.47 -13.50 -5.23
N LEU A 147 0.16 -13.36 -5.40
CA LEU A 147 -0.52 -12.07 -5.23
C LEU A 147 -0.60 -11.68 -3.74
N ALA A 148 -0.26 -10.44 -3.44
CA ALA A 148 -0.56 -9.75 -2.19
C ALA A 148 -1.79 -8.86 -2.45
N ALA A 149 -2.83 -9.06 -1.64
CA ALA A 149 -4.11 -8.38 -1.81
C ALA A 149 -4.45 -7.49 -0.61
N GLY A 150 -5.26 -6.47 -0.88
CA GLY A 150 -5.52 -5.37 0.05
C GLY A 150 -4.59 -4.19 -0.23
N GLY A 151 -3.64 -3.94 0.65
CA GLY A 151 -2.75 -2.77 0.58
C GLY A 151 -3.42 -1.47 1.03
N TYR A 152 -4.43 -1.58 1.90
CA TYR A 152 -5.27 -0.49 2.37
C TYR A 152 -4.62 0.33 3.49
N ALA A 153 -4.88 1.63 3.54
CA ALA A 153 -4.24 2.62 4.43
C ALA A 153 -4.68 2.57 5.91
N ILE A 154 -5.57 1.63 6.28
CA ILE A 154 -6.41 1.56 7.50
C ILE A 154 -7.62 2.50 7.47
N PRO A 155 -8.76 2.11 8.08
CA PRO A 155 -9.97 2.93 8.14
C PRO A 155 -9.70 4.28 8.82
N PHE A 156 -9.71 5.34 8.01
CA PHE A 156 -9.93 6.69 8.50
C PHE A 156 -11.30 6.72 9.21
N PRO A 157 -11.38 7.16 10.48
CA PRO A 157 -12.62 7.14 11.26
C PRO A 157 -13.75 8.01 10.65
N TYR A 158 -13.43 8.79 9.61
CA TYR A 158 -14.37 9.56 8.80
C TYR A 158 -15.22 8.71 7.82
N ARG A 159 -14.94 7.41 7.64
CA ARG A 159 -15.82 6.45 6.93
C ARG A 159 -15.87 5.09 7.65
N GLU A 160 -16.93 4.88 8.42
CA GLU A 160 -17.19 3.64 9.19
C GLU A 160 -17.33 2.36 8.32
N SER A 161 -17.44 2.49 7.00
CA SER A 161 -17.57 1.38 6.04
C SER A 161 -16.28 0.99 5.31
N TRP A 162 -15.12 1.55 5.66
CA TRP A 162 -13.87 1.42 4.86
C TRP A 162 -12.78 0.53 5.48
N PRO A 163 -13.10 -0.73 5.83
CA PRO A 163 -12.18 -1.85 5.65
C PRO A 163 -12.76 -2.88 4.66
N ASN A 164 -12.27 -2.82 3.43
CA ASN A 164 -12.63 -3.67 2.30
C ASN A 164 -11.92 -5.03 2.27
N LEU A 165 -10.89 -5.32 3.08
CA LEU A 165 -10.30 -6.66 3.08
C LEU A 165 -11.30 -7.78 3.48
N PRO A 166 -12.11 -7.64 4.55
CA PRO A 166 -13.19 -8.60 4.82
C PRO A 166 -14.11 -8.80 3.61
N TYR A 167 -14.48 -7.72 2.92
CA TYR A 167 -15.33 -7.75 1.73
C TYR A 167 -14.65 -8.44 0.53
N LEU A 168 -13.35 -8.21 0.30
CA LEU A 168 -12.57 -8.95 -0.69
C LEU A 168 -12.63 -10.44 -0.41
N ILE A 169 -12.40 -10.83 0.85
CA ILE A 169 -12.31 -12.23 1.26
C ILE A 169 -13.68 -12.93 1.20
N SER A 170 -14.77 -12.29 1.62
CA SER A 170 -16.08 -12.95 1.71
C SER A 170 -16.93 -12.83 0.44
N GLU A 171 -16.89 -11.68 -0.25
CA GLU A 171 -17.80 -11.37 -1.37
C GLU A 171 -17.08 -11.30 -2.72
N ALA A 172 -16.00 -10.51 -2.83
CA ALA A 172 -15.47 -10.13 -4.15
C ALA A 172 -14.52 -11.17 -4.78
N TYR A 173 -13.68 -11.85 -3.98
CA TYR A 173 -12.71 -12.80 -4.50
C TYR A 173 -13.28 -14.21 -4.61
N ASN A 174 -13.40 -14.69 -5.86
CA ASN A 174 -13.69 -16.10 -6.12
C ASN A 174 -12.49 -17.01 -5.84
N GLU A 175 -12.73 -18.33 -5.82
CA GLU A 175 -11.72 -19.36 -5.54
C GLU A 175 -10.47 -19.28 -6.42
N SER A 176 -10.58 -18.83 -7.68
CA SER A 176 -9.41 -18.69 -8.57
C SER A 176 -8.52 -17.52 -8.14
N VAL A 177 -9.12 -16.38 -7.76
CA VAL A 177 -8.39 -15.25 -7.18
C VAL A 177 -7.78 -15.63 -5.82
N LYS A 178 -8.51 -16.35 -4.96
CA LYS A 178 -8.00 -16.85 -3.68
C LYS A 178 -6.86 -17.86 -3.84
N ALA A 179 -6.86 -18.66 -4.91
CA ALA A 179 -5.78 -19.61 -5.20
C ALA A 179 -4.46 -18.90 -5.56
N VAL A 180 -4.51 -17.84 -6.39
CA VAL A 180 -3.30 -17.04 -6.71
C VAL A 180 -2.90 -16.06 -5.60
N THR A 181 -3.81 -15.76 -4.66
CA THR A 181 -3.55 -14.92 -3.49
C THR A 181 -2.71 -15.65 -2.45
N ARG A 182 -1.54 -15.09 -2.17
CA ARG A 182 -0.55 -15.61 -1.21
C ARG A 182 -0.76 -15.09 0.20
N LEU A 183 -1.09 -13.82 0.31
CA LEU A 183 -1.13 -13.08 1.56
C LEU A 183 -2.03 -11.86 1.43
N TYR A 184 -2.41 -11.30 2.57
CA TYR A 184 -3.07 -10.01 2.64
C TYR A 184 -2.18 -8.98 3.34
N ASN A 185 -2.28 -7.71 2.94
CA ASN A 185 -1.55 -6.62 3.57
C ASN A 185 -2.41 -5.37 3.78
N GLY A 186 -1.89 -4.45 4.57
CA GLY A 186 -2.41 -3.11 4.80
C GLY A 186 -1.36 -2.28 5.53
N HIS A 187 -1.60 -0.98 5.62
CA HIS A 187 -0.71 -0.02 6.25
C HIS A 187 -1.27 0.42 7.60
N LEU A 188 -0.39 0.91 8.48
CA LEU A 188 -0.77 1.64 9.68
C LEU A 188 0.03 2.93 9.79
N TYR A 189 -0.70 4.03 9.94
CA TYR A 189 -0.18 5.36 10.24
C TYR A 189 -0.40 5.68 11.72
N ALA A 190 0.51 6.46 12.30
CA ALA A 190 0.29 7.04 13.62
C ALA A 190 -0.72 8.20 13.51
N PHE A 191 -1.88 8.09 14.16
CA PHE A 191 -2.92 9.13 14.17
C PHE A 191 -2.58 10.38 15.02
N SER A 192 -1.33 10.52 15.48
CA SER A 192 -0.89 11.78 16.07
C SER A 192 -0.70 12.82 14.97
N ASP A 193 -1.55 13.84 14.99
CA ASP A 193 -1.11 15.17 14.62
C ASP A 193 0.13 15.49 15.49
N PRO A 194 1.33 15.75 14.91
CA PRO A 194 2.60 15.94 15.63
C PRO A 194 2.68 17.29 16.36
N THR A 195 1.58 17.67 17.00
CA THR A 195 1.43 18.79 17.92
C THR A 195 2.39 18.68 19.11
N VAL A 196 2.69 19.83 19.69
CA VAL A 196 3.46 19.94 20.94
C VAL A 196 2.70 19.24 22.07
N GLY A 197 3.08 18.00 22.37
CA GLY A 197 2.42 17.15 23.37
C GLY A 197 1.87 15.82 22.83
N GLY A 198 1.93 15.56 21.51
CA GLY A 198 1.49 14.28 20.93
C GLY A 198 2.34 13.07 21.32
N LEU A 199 3.66 13.26 21.50
CA LEU A 199 4.61 12.17 21.81
C LEU A 199 4.22 11.35 23.07
N PRO A 200 3.89 11.94 24.23
CA PRO A 200 3.37 11.20 25.39
C PRO A 200 2.07 10.40 25.15
N MET A 201 1.30 10.67 24.08
CA MET A 201 0.12 9.89 23.70
C MET A 201 0.51 8.72 22.79
N GLU A 202 1.33 8.97 21.78
CA GLU A 202 1.88 7.95 20.89
C GLU A 202 2.69 6.87 21.63
N MET A 203 3.38 7.26 22.69
CA MET A 203 4.17 6.38 23.54
C MET A 203 3.33 5.50 24.49
N GLN A 204 2.00 5.60 24.47
CA GLN A 204 1.13 4.77 25.31
C GLN A 204 0.85 3.43 24.63
N HIS A 205 1.13 2.34 25.34
CA HIS A 205 0.80 0.99 24.87
C HIS A 205 -0.71 0.82 24.56
N THR A 206 -1.59 1.52 25.27
CA THR A 206 -3.03 1.57 24.95
C THR A 206 -3.28 2.07 23.53
N ARG A 207 -2.57 3.12 23.09
CA ARG A 207 -2.68 3.64 21.72
C ARG A 207 -2.15 2.65 20.69
N THR A 208 -1.02 1.97 20.96
CA THR A 208 -0.54 0.85 20.13
C THR A 208 -1.57 -0.27 20.00
N VAL A 209 -2.26 -0.62 21.09
CA VAL A 209 -3.32 -1.64 21.10
C VAL A 209 -4.54 -1.21 20.29
N ASP A 210 -4.97 0.05 20.42
CA ASP A 210 -6.12 0.59 19.70
C ASP A 210 -5.84 0.74 18.19
N ASP A 211 -4.67 1.28 17.82
CA ASP A 211 -4.20 1.39 16.43
C ASP A 211 -4.22 0.02 15.71
N LEU A 212 -3.59 -0.99 16.31
CA LEU A 212 -3.47 -2.32 15.70
C LEU A 212 -4.80 -3.09 15.69
N LYS A 213 -5.75 -2.76 16.57
CA LYS A 213 -7.08 -3.39 16.60
C LYS A 213 -7.93 -3.05 15.36
N LEU A 214 -7.62 -1.97 14.64
CA LEU A 214 -8.27 -1.60 13.39
C LEU A 214 -7.93 -2.55 12.22
N LEU A 215 -6.84 -3.34 12.34
CA LEU A 215 -6.38 -4.21 11.27
C LEU A 215 -7.26 -5.48 11.13
N PRO A 216 -7.70 -5.84 9.91
CA PRO A 216 -8.51 -7.03 9.62
C PRO A 216 -7.71 -8.36 9.67
N VAL A 217 -6.74 -8.50 10.59
CA VAL A 217 -5.85 -9.67 10.72
C VAL A 217 -6.64 -10.98 10.88
N ALA A 218 -7.72 -10.96 11.66
CA ALA A 218 -8.56 -12.13 11.89
C ALA A 218 -9.23 -12.66 10.60
N ALA A 219 -9.60 -11.78 9.66
CA ALA A 219 -10.19 -12.17 8.38
C ALA A 219 -9.16 -12.87 7.49
N ALA A 220 -7.94 -12.32 7.39
CA ALA A 220 -6.84 -12.94 6.67
C ALA A 220 -6.48 -14.33 7.21
N LEU A 221 -6.39 -14.48 8.54
CA LEU A 221 -6.11 -15.75 9.19
C LEU A 221 -7.25 -16.77 9.03
N ALA A 222 -8.51 -16.32 8.98
CA ALA A 222 -9.67 -17.18 8.72
C ALA A 222 -9.69 -17.74 7.28
N ASP A 223 -9.19 -16.98 6.29
CA ASP A 223 -8.96 -17.43 4.91
C ASP A 223 -7.66 -18.27 4.77
N GLY A 224 -6.96 -18.52 5.88
CA GLY A 224 -5.74 -19.33 5.91
C GLY A 224 -4.49 -18.64 5.33
N LYS A 225 -4.52 -17.31 5.18
CA LYS A 225 -3.42 -16.52 4.60
C LYS A 225 -2.72 -15.68 5.68
N PRO A 226 -1.39 -15.47 5.59
CA PRO A 226 -0.70 -14.56 6.51
C PRO A 226 -1.09 -13.10 6.25
N TYR A 227 -1.12 -12.31 7.32
CA TYR A 227 -1.24 -10.85 7.24
C TYR A 227 0.14 -10.18 7.37
N ILE A 228 0.38 -9.16 6.56
CA ILE A 228 1.62 -8.38 6.52
C ILE A 228 1.27 -6.90 6.73
N LEU A 229 2.04 -6.20 7.57
CA LEU A 229 1.80 -4.80 7.90
C LEU A 229 2.89 -3.90 7.32
N ASP A 230 2.50 -2.82 6.67
CA ASP A 230 3.37 -1.68 6.39
C ASP A 230 3.15 -0.60 7.47
N PHE A 231 4.19 0.08 7.95
CA PHE A 231 4.09 1.06 9.03
C PHE A 231 4.98 2.27 8.81
N GLU A 232 4.45 3.49 9.00
CA GLU A 232 5.24 4.73 8.90
C GLU A 232 5.96 5.08 10.23
N MET A 233 7.23 5.46 10.13
CA MET A 233 8.06 5.84 11.28
C MET A 233 8.16 7.37 11.47
N ASP A 234 8.07 7.82 12.73
CA ASP A 234 8.58 9.14 13.16
C ASP A 234 10.12 9.11 13.26
N ALA A 235 10.77 10.22 12.92
CA ALA A 235 12.21 10.45 13.03
C ALA A 235 12.69 10.73 14.47
N MET A 236 11.80 10.90 15.45
CA MET A 236 12.16 11.10 16.85
C MET A 236 12.58 9.80 17.57
N PHE A 237 13.36 9.91 18.65
CA PHE A 237 13.70 8.78 19.53
C PHE A 237 12.46 8.06 20.11
N GLY A 238 11.33 8.76 20.24
CA GLY A 238 10.05 8.15 20.58
C GLY A 238 9.58 7.11 19.55
N GLY A 239 9.73 7.42 18.26
CA GLY A 239 9.45 6.50 17.15
C GLY A 239 10.22 5.19 17.28
N ALA A 240 11.49 5.24 17.71
CA ALA A 240 12.30 4.04 17.95
C ALA A 240 11.71 3.12 19.04
N ILE A 241 11.08 3.67 20.08
CA ILE A 241 10.42 2.88 21.13
C ILE A 241 9.06 2.37 20.65
N GLN A 242 8.29 3.21 19.93
CA GLN A 242 7.03 2.78 19.31
C GLN A 242 7.24 1.61 18.34
N ILE A 243 8.31 1.61 17.56
CA ILE A 243 8.66 0.50 16.64
C ILE A 243 8.78 -0.81 17.41
N VAL A 244 9.41 -0.82 18.59
CA VAL A 244 9.52 -2.03 19.42
C VAL A 244 8.15 -2.48 19.93
N ASP A 245 7.36 -1.56 20.49
CA ASP A 245 6.03 -1.87 21.03
C ASP A 245 5.06 -2.36 19.93
N LYS A 246 4.95 -1.62 18.82
CA LYS A 246 4.11 -1.97 17.67
C LYS A 246 4.60 -3.26 16.99
N THR A 247 5.92 -3.53 16.91
CA THR A 247 6.44 -4.85 16.45
C THR A 247 5.94 -5.98 17.32
N LEU A 248 6.21 -5.91 18.63
CA LEU A 248 5.90 -7.00 19.55
C LEU A 248 4.38 -7.24 19.66
N ARG A 249 3.59 -6.15 19.67
CA ARG A 249 2.13 -6.24 19.66
C ARG A 249 1.60 -6.82 18.35
N ALA A 250 2.08 -6.37 17.19
CA ALA A 250 1.67 -6.91 15.88
C ALA A 250 1.98 -8.41 15.75
N LEU A 251 3.19 -8.83 16.12
CA LEU A 251 3.58 -10.25 16.14
C LEU A 251 2.68 -11.06 17.09
N SER A 252 2.31 -10.52 18.26
CA SER A 252 1.38 -11.19 19.19
C SER A 252 -0.05 -11.37 18.64
N MET A 253 -0.42 -10.59 17.62
CA MET A 253 -1.71 -10.70 16.92
C MET A 253 -1.68 -11.65 15.72
N GLY A 254 -0.53 -12.28 15.42
CA GLY A 254 -0.36 -13.18 14.28
C GLY A 254 0.02 -12.50 12.96
N ILE A 255 0.36 -11.20 13.00
CA ILE A 255 0.96 -10.51 11.84
C ILE A 255 2.33 -11.14 11.59
N GLN A 256 2.58 -11.64 10.38
CA GLN A 256 3.78 -12.43 10.10
C GLN A 256 5.03 -11.58 9.85
N ARG A 257 4.86 -10.33 9.41
CA ARG A 257 5.95 -9.41 9.08
C ARG A 257 5.47 -7.96 9.14
N LEU A 258 6.41 -7.08 9.49
CA LEU A 258 6.24 -5.64 9.39
C LEU A 258 7.28 -5.09 8.40
N TYR A 259 6.88 -4.14 7.57
CA TYR A 259 7.77 -3.28 6.82
C TYR A 259 7.67 -1.86 7.34
N TYR A 260 8.83 -1.22 7.49
CA TYR A 260 8.91 0.16 7.92
C TYR A 260 9.08 1.04 6.70
N HIS A 261 8.12 1.93 6.46
CA HIS A 261 8.16 2.84 5.33
C HIS A 261 9.31 3.83 5.51
N GLN A 262 10.17 3.93 4.49
CA GLN A 262 11.34 4.80 4.48
C GLN A 262 11.43 5.51 3.12
N GLY A 263 11.95 6.74 3.13
CA GLY A 263 12.17 7.52 1.92
C GLY A 263 13.38 8.44 1.96
N THR A 264 13.39 9.46 1.10
CA THR A 264 14.51 10.40 0.95
C THR A 264 14.90 11.06 2.26
N ILE A 265 16.19 11.35 2.41
CA ILE A 265 16.74 11.96 3.63
C ILE A 265 15.98 13.28 3.90
N ASN A 266 15.40 13.38 5.10
CA ASN A 266 14.48 14.44 5.59
C ASN A 266 12.99 14.27 5.27
N GLN A 267 12.54 13.12 4.72
CA GLN A 267 11.12 12.77 4.63
C GLN A 267 10.75 11.63 5.58
N GLY A 268 9.84 11.93 6.52
CA GLY A 268 8.77 10.97 6.81
C GLY A 268 7.82 10.97 5.60
N SER A 269 7.29 9.79 5.27
CA SER A 269 6.42 9.49 4.12
C SER A 269 7.00 9.74 2.70
N SER A 270 6.94 8.69 1.86
CA SER A 270 6.63 8.80 0.42
C SER A 270 7.73 8.87 -0.68
N VAL A 271 8.94 8.30 -0.52
CA VAL A 271 9.82 8.02 -1.68
C VAL A 271 10.55 6.66 -1.59
N LEU A 272 10.11 5.67 -2.36
CA LEU A 272 10.93 4.52 -2.81
C LEU A 272 11.62 3.67 -1.70
N SER A 273 10.85 2.95 -0.90
CA SER A 273 11.37 1.77 -0.17
C SER A 273 11.76 0.64 -1.16
N LEU A 274 12.74 -0.21 -0.79
CA LEU A 274 13.44 -1.14 -1.72
C LEU A 274 12.86 -2.58 -1.76
N ALA A 275 13.53 -3.50 -2.47
CA ALA A 275 13.00 -4.73 -3.10
C ALA A 275 12.56 -5.93 -2.24
N LEU A 276 11.50 -6.64 -2.66
CA LEU A 276 10.94 -7.79 -1.92
C LEU A 276 11.64 -9.13 -2.22
N CYS A 277 12.97 -9.03 -2.23
CA CYS A 277 13.95 -10.09 -2.45
C CYS A 277 14.08 -11.03 -1.24
N ARG A 278 14.25 -12.33 -1.50
CA ARG A 278 14.46 -13.34 -0.46
C ARG A 278 15.65 -13.05 0.46
#